data_AF-A0A119UXM1-F1
#
_entry.id   AF-A0A119UXM1-F1
#
_cell.length_a   1.000
_cell.length_b   1.000
_cell.length_c   1.000
_cell.angle_alpha   90.00
_cell.angle_beta   90.00
_cell.angle_gamma   90.00
#
_symmetry.space_group_name_H-M   'P 1'
#
loop_
_entity.id
_entity.type
_entity.pdbx_description
1 polymer ?
#
loop_
_entity_poly.entity_id
_entity_poly.type
_entity_poly.pdbx_seq_one_letter_code
_entity_poly.pdbx_strand_id
1 'polypeptide(L)' 'MYRISAVMEMLGISRTTVYCLVDRGKLKLVKIGERSSGITAESVEAIMAGTNAA' A
#
# COMPACT_ATOMS: atom_id res chain seq x y z
N MET A 1 9.12 -4.73 -1.14
CA MET A 1 8.76 -3.30 -1.30
C MET A 1 8.08 -3.12 -2.64
N TYR A 2 6.98 -2.36 -2.69
CA TYR A 2 6.20 -2.10 -3.90
C TYR A 2 6.10 -0.61 -4.23
N ARG A 3 6.06 -0.27 -5.51
CA ARG A 3 5.68 1.08 -5.96
C ARG A 3 4.19 1.30 -5.71
N ILE A 4 3.77 2.56 -5.53
CA ILE A 4 2.35 2.90 -5.34
C ILE A 4 1.48 2.38 -6.50
N SER A 5 1.96 2.48 -7.75
CA SER A 5 1.25 1.94 -8.92
C SER A 5 1.01 0.43 -8.83
N ALA A 6 2.02 -0.34 -8.43
CA ALA A 6 1.87 -1.78 -8.24
C ALA A 6 0.86 -2.12 -7.13
N VAL A 7 0.85 -1.36 -6.02
CA VAL A 7 -0.15 -1.55 -4.95
C VAL A 7 -1.57 -1.24 -5.42
N MET A 8 -1.75 -0.23 -6.27
CA MET A 8 -3.05 0.09 -6.86
C MET A 8 -3.57 -1.06 -7.72
N GLU A 9 -2.71 -1.65 -8.55
CA GLU A 9 -3.06 -2.79 -9.40
C GLU A 9 -3.36 -4.05 -8.56
N MET A 10 -2.50 -4.35 -7.59
CA MET A 10 -2.63 -5.52 -6.72
C MET A 10 -3.89 -5.50 -5.86
N LEU A 11 -4.30 -4.33 -5.37
CA LEU A 11 -5.47 -4.18 -4.50
C LEU A 11 -6.73 -3.70 -5.25
N GLY A 12 -6.62 -3.35 -6.54
CA GLY A 12 -7.72 -2.81 -7.33
C GLY A 12 -8.26 -1.47 -6.82
N ILE A 13 -7.41 -0.62 -6.22
CA ILE A 13 -7.83 0.63 -5.58
C ILE A 13 -7.19 1.88 -6.21
N SER A 14 -7.86 3.02 -6.02
CA SER A 14 -7.34 4.32 -6.47
C SER A 14 -6.11 4.75 -5.68
N ARG A 15 -5.30 5.64 -6.28
CA ARG A 15 -4.16 6.28 -5.61
C ARG A 15 -4.57 6.99 -4.33
N THR A 16 -5.71 7.68 -4.35
CA THR A 16 -6.27 8.37 -3.18
C THR A 16 -6.53 7.37 -2.06
N THR A 17 -7.14 6.23 -2.38
CA THR A 17 -7.38 5.15 -1.41
C THR A 17 -6.08 4.61 -0.82
N VAL A 18 -5.03 4.43 -1.62
CA VAL A 18 -3.70 4.04 -1.10
C VAL A 18 -3.20 5.04 -0.05
N TYR A 19 -3.25 6.34 -0.34
CA TYR A 19 -2.82 7.35 0.62
C TYR A 19 -3.73 7.44 1.85
N CYS A 20 -5.05 7.26 1.70
CA CYS A 20 -5.95 7.16 2.85
C CYS A 20 -5.61 5.95 3.74
N LEU A 21 -5.20 4.82 3.17
CA LEU A 21 -4.76 3.65 3.93
C LEU A 21 -3.40 3.90 4.62
N VAL A 22 -2.51 4.66 3.99
CA VAL A 22 -1.26 5.10 4.62
C VAL A 22 -1.55 6.02 5.80
N ASP A 23 -2.42 7.02 5.62
CA ASP A 23 -2.84 7.97 6.66
C ASP A 23 -3.50 7.24 7.85
N ARG A 24 -4.32 6.24 7.57
CA ARG A 24 -4.93 5.35 8.58
C ARG A 24 -3.95 4.35 9.21
N GLY A 25 -2.68 4.34 8.82
CA GLY A 25 -1.65 3.43 9.33
C GLY A 25 -1.82 1.97 8.90
N LYS A 26 -2.67 1.69 7.90
CA LYS A 26 -2.91 0.34 7.35
C LYS A 26 -1.87 -0.06 6.31
N LEU A 27 -1.33 0.91 5.57
CA LEU A 27 -0.19 0.73 4.68
C LEU A 27 1.02 1.49 5.22
N LYS A 28 2.21 0.90 5.14
CA LYS A 28 3.43 1.56 5.59
C LYS A 28 4.21 2.09 4.40
N LEU A 29 4.25 3.42 4.31
CA LEU A 29 5.03 4.16 3.32
C LEU A 29 6.49 4.28 3.79
N VAL A 30 7.43 3.96 2.91
CA VAL A 30 8.87 4.16 3.14
C VAL A 30 9.44 4.97 1.99
N LYS A 31 10.31 5.91 2.33
CA LYS A 31 11.03 6.73 1.35
C LYS A 31 12.13 5.88 0.70
N ILE A 32 12.11 5.80 -0.62
CA ILE A 32 13.12 5.09 -1.44
C ILE A 32 14.20 6.07 -1.92
N GLY A 33 13.82 7.33 -2.15
CA GLY A 33 14.73 8.38 -2.59
C GLY A 33 14.10 9.76 -2.46
N GLU A 34 14.79 10.79 -2.95
CA GLU A 34 14.36 12.19 -2.80
C GLU A 34 12.91 12.44 -3.28
N ARG A 35 12.55 11.87 -4.43
CA ARG A 35 11.23 12.00 -5.08
C ARG A 35 10.45 10.68 -5.17
N SER A 36 10.89 9.64 -4.47
CA SER A 36 10.29 8.31 -4.59
C SER A 36 9.99 7.72 -3.22
N SER A 37 8.77 7.21 -3.09
CA SER A 37 8.31 6.42 -1.95
C SER A 37 7.70 5.12 -2.45
N GLY A 38 7.72 4.10 -1.59
CA GLY A 38 7.09 2.82 -1.82
C GLY A 38 6.38 2.32 -0.58
N ILE A 39 5.63 1.24 -0.73
CA ILE A 39 4.87 0.59 0.33
C ILE A 39 5.58 -0.73 0.69
N THR A 40 5.68 -1.03 1.97
CA THR A 40 6.29 -2.29 2.45
C THR A 40 5.45 -3.50 2.04
N ALA A 41 6.08 -4.63 1.72
CA ALA A 41 5.35 -5.82 1.27
C ALA A 41 4.47 -6.38 2.39
N GLU A 42 5.01 -6.37 3.60
CA GLU A 42 4.40 -6.81 4.84
C GLU A 42 3.06 -6.11 5.09
N SER A 43 3.01 -4.78 4.90
CA SER A 43 1.75 -4.04 5.07
C SER A 43 0.73 -4.33 3.96
N VAL A 44 1.17 -4.66 2.74
CA VAL A 44 0.27 -5.04 1.64
C VAL A 44 -0.30 -6.44 1.89
N GLU A 45 0.56 -7.39 2.27
CA GLU A 45 0.17 -8.76 2.61
C GLU A 45 -0.80 -8.79 3.78
N ALA A 46 -0.58 -7.96 4.82
CA ALA A 46 -1.53 -7.82 5.92
C ALA A 46 -2.92 -7.37 5.47
N ILE A 47 -3.01 -6.48 4.47
CA ILE A 47 -4.31 -6.09 3.89
C ILE A 47 -4.89 -7.24 3.08
N MET A 48 -4.11 -7.89 2.21
CA MET A 48 -4.60 -9.00 1.39
C MET A 48 -5.09 -10.18 2.23
N ALA A 49 -4.39 -10.50 3.31
CA ALA A 49 -4.79 -11.54 4.26
C ALA A 49 -6.08 -11.17 5.02
N GLY A 50 -6.30 -9.88 5.32
CA GLY A 50 -7.52 -9.39 5.95
C GLY A 50 -8.73 -9.27 5.02
N THR A 51 -8.51 -9.08 3.71
CA THR A 51 -9.57 -9.00 2.69
C THR A 51 -10.25 -10.34 2.43
N ASN A 52 -9.65 -11.47 2.84
CA ASN A 52 -10.17 -12.83 2.61
C ASN A 52 -10.95 -13.43 3.80
N ALA A 53 -11.40 -12.59 4.73
CA ALA A 53 -12.32 -12.97 5.81
C ALA A 53 -13.73 -12.43 5.54
N ALA A 54 -14.40 -12.95 4.51
CA ALA A 54 -15.84 -12.83 4.28
C ALA A 54 -16.32 -13.98 3.38
#